data_AF-A0A958G3J3-F1
#
_entry.id   AF-A0A958G3J3-F1
#
_cell.length_a   1.000
_cell.length_b   1.000
_cell.length_c   1.000
_cell.angle_alpha   90.00
_cell.angle_beta   90.00
_cell.angle_gamma   90.00
#
_symmetry.space_group_name_H-M   'P 1'
#
loop_
_entity.id
_entity.type
_entity.pdbx_description
1 polymer ?
#
loop_
_entity_poly.entity_id
_entity_poly.type
_entity_poly.pdbx_seq_one_letter_code
_entity_poly.pdbx_strand_id
1 'polypeptide(L)' 'YTGTPRQRWKLLPEVTHRQVLSVPDTQQRMRMICDHIAGMTDRFAIRTYNRLFNPAAGSIADLI' A
#
# COMPACT_ATOMS: atom_id res chain seq x y z
N TYR A 1 25.45 -11.18 -10.07
CA TYR A 1 24.49 -10.30 -9.36
C TYR A 1 23.13 -10.41 -10.05
N THR A 2 22.33 -11.41 -9.71
CA THR A 2 20.96 -11.53 -10.22
C THR A 2 20.08 -10.56 -9.43
N GLY A 3 19.65 -9.47 -10.08
CA GLY A 3 18.73 -8.51 -9.48
C GLY A 3 17.41 -9.21 -9.17
N THR A 4 17.06 -9.30 -7.90
CA THR A 4 15.73 -9.68 -7.45
C THR A 4 14.70 -8.80 -8.16
N PRO A 5 13.62 -9.35 -8.73
CA PRO A 5 12.61 -8.55 -9.40
C PRO A 5 12.03 -7.58 -8.37
N ARG A 6 12.15 -6.27 -8.63
CA ARG A 6 11.58 -5.22 -7.78
C ARG A 6 10.07 -5.40 -7.79
N GLN A 7 9.55 -6.08 -6.76
CA GLN A 7 8.14 -6.40 -6.63
C GLN A 7 7.36 -5.08 -6.58
N ARG A 8 6.62 -4.76 -7.65
CA ARG A 8 5.87 -3.50 -7.77
C ARG A 8 4.57 -3.64 -6.98
N TRP A 9 4.64 -3.36 -5.68
CA TRP A 9 3.47 -3.37 -4.81
C TRP A 9 2.59 -2.15 -5.12
N LYS A 10 1.35 -2.40 -5.55
CA LYS A 10 0.35 -1.33 -5.67
C LYS A 10 -0.20 -1.04 -4.27
N LEU A 11 0.45 -0.11 -3.57
CA LEU A 11 0.10 0.30 -2.21
C LEU A 11 -1.11 1.24 -2.17
N LEU A 12 -1.31 2.01 -3.24
CA LEU A 12 -2.36 3.02 -3.35
C LEU A 12 -3.27 2.68 -4.54
N PRO A 13 -4.55 3.10 -4.50
CA PRO A 13 -5.40 3.13 -5.68
C PRO A 13 -4.71 3.86 -6.82
N GLU A 14 -4.92 3.40 -8.06
CA GLU A 14 -4.23 3.92 -9.25
C GLU A 14 -4.41 5.44 -9.44
N VAL A 15 -5.56 5.97 -9.05
CA VAL A 15 -5.86 7.40 -9.12
C VAL A 15 -4.99 8.18 -8.12
N THR A 16 -4.99 7.78 -6.85
CA THR A 16 -4.18 8.40 -5.78
C THR A 16 -2.69 8.26 -6.06
N HIS A 17 -2.24 7.10 -6.56
CA HIS A 17 -0.85 6.87 -6.93
C HIS A 17 -0.38 7.86 -8.01
N ARG A 18 -1.16 8.05 -9.07
CA ARG A 18 -0.84 9.03 -10.13
C ARG A 18 -0.81 10.46 -9.61
N GLN A 19 -1.76 10.82 -8.76
CA GLN A 19 -1.77 12.15 -8.12
C GLN A 19 -0.52 12.39 -7.28
N VAL A 20 -0.15 11.44 -6.41
CA VAL A 20 1.06 11.51 -5.57
C VAL A 20 2.34 11.65 -6.41
N LEU A 21 2.42 11.03 -7.59
CA LEU A 21 3.57 11.17 -8.47
C LEU A 21 3.61 12.48 -9.24
N SER A 22 2.46 13.10 -9.50
CA SER A 22 2.37 14.40 -10.19
C SER A 22 2.67 15.60 -9.30
N VAL A 23 2.62 15.44 -7.98
CA VAL A 23 2.88 16.53 -7.04
C VAL A 23 4.38 16.68 -6.80
N PRO A 24 5.00 17.84 -7.08
CA PRO A 24 6.43 18.05 -6.87
C PRO A 24 6.80 18.24 -5.39
N ASP A 25 5.87 18.75 -4.59
CA ASP A 25 6.10 19.02 -3.18
C ASP A 25 6.06 17.76 -2.32
N THR A 26 7.11 17.56 -1.53
CA THR A 26 7.25 16.35 -0.70
C THR A 26 6.26 16.35 0.46
N GLN A 27 5.98 17.50 1.08
CA GLN A 27 5.04 17.58 2.20
C GLN A 27 3.62 17.22 1.75
N GLN A 28 3.21 17.73 0.60
CA GLN A 28 1.90 17.43 0.03
C GLN A 28 1.77 15.98 -0.41
N ARG A 29 2.85 15.35 -0.91
CA ARG A 29 2.89 13.90 -1.16
C ARG A 29 2.68 13.09 0.12
N MET A 30 3.39 13.43 1.19
CA MET A 30 3.23 12.78 2.49
C MET A 30 1.81 12.94 3.01
N ARG A 31 1.23 14.15 2.87
CA ARG A 31 -0.14 14.41 3.31
C ARG A 31 -1.17 13.52 2.61
N MET A 32 -1.06 13.37 1.30
CA MET A 32 -1.95 12.47 0.53
C MET A 32 -1.86 11.00 0.99
N ILE A 33 -0.67 10.54 1.39
CA ILE A 33 -0.50 9.20 1.97
C ILE A 33 -1.20 9.11 3.33
N CYS A 34 -1.03 10.12 4.19
CA CYS A 34 -1.69 10.17 5.49
C CYS A 34 -3.22 10.18 5.34
N ASP A 35 -3.76 10.99 4.44
CA ASP A 35 -5.19 11.07 4.18
C ASP A 35 -5.75 9.73 3.66
N HIS A 36 -4.97 9.02 2.83
CA HIS A 36 -5.33 7.66 2.39
C HIS A 36 -5.39 6.66 3.55
N ILE A 37 -4.41 6.69 4.46
CA ILE A 37 -4.38 5.80 5.64
C ILE A 37 -5.52 6.15 6.60
N ALA A 38 -5.78 7.44 6.83
CA ALA A 38 -6.85 7.93 7.70
C ALA A 38 -8.25 7.57 7.18
N GLY A 39 -8.42 7.41 5.87
CA GLY A 39 -9.66 6.96 5.24
C GLY A 39 -9.88 5.45 5.27
N MET A 40 -8.94 4.66 5.80
CA MET A 40 -9.10 3.21 5.92
C MET A 40 -10.04 2.84 7.07
N THR A 41 -10.84 1.80 6.88
CA THR A 41 -11.49 1.12 8.01
C THR A 41 -10.50 0.20 8.71
N ASP A 42 -10.72 -0.10 9.99
CA ASP A 42 -9.84 -0.97 10.79
C ASP A 42 -9.55 -2.30 10.09
N ARG A 43 -10.59 -2.96 9.56
CA ARG A 43 -10.45 -4.23 8.84
C ARG A 43 -9.59 -4.09 7.58
N PHE A 44 -9.74 -2.98 6.84
CA PHE A 44 -8.96 -2.74 5.64
C PHE A 44 -7.49 -2.44 5.95
N ALA A 45 -7.22 -1.68 7.01
CA ALA A 45 -5.86 -1.39 7.47
C ALA A 45 -5.13 -2.68 7.89
N ILE A 46 -5.77 -3.54 8.68
CA ILE A 46 -5.21 -4.82 9.14
C ILE A 46 -4.92 -5.76 7.96
N ARG A 47 -5.87 -5.92 7.03
CA ARG A 47 -5.68 -6.73 5.81
C ARG A 47 -4.49 -6.23 4.99
N THR A 48 -4.37 -4.91 4.83
CA THR A 48 -3.29 -4.28 4.07
C THR A 48 -1.93 -4.50 4.74
N TYR A 49 -1.83 -4.27 6.05
CA TYR A 49 -0.62 -4.55 6.82
C TYR A 49 -0.18 -6.02 6.69
N ASN A 50 -1.11 -6.96 6.88
CA ASN A 50 -0.82 -8.37 6.77
C ASN A 50 -0.31 -8.75 5.37
N ARG A 51 -0.90 -8.20 4.31
CA ARG A 51 -0.46 -8.47 2.93
C ARG A 51 0.94 -7.97 2.63
N LEU A 52 1.38 -6.91 3.30
CA LEU A 52 2.69 -6.28 3.10
C LEU A 52 3.79 -6.89 3.96
N PHE A 53 3.46 -7.27 5.19
CA PHE A 53 4.46 -7.63 6.21
C PHE A 53 4.32 -9.04 6.75
N ASN A 54 3.19 -9.72 6.49
CA ASN A 54 2.96 -11.09 6.92
C ASN A 54 2.86 -12.04 5.71
N PRO A 55 3.98 -12.66 5.28
CA PRO A 55 3.97 -13.62 4.18
C PRO A 55 3.10 -14.87 4.45
N ALA A 56 2.75 -15.15 5.72
CA ALA A 56 1.86 -16.26 6.08
C ALA A 56 0.36 -15.91 5.97
N ALA A 57 0.01 -14.62 5.92
CA ALA A 57 -1.39 -14.16 5.85
C ALA A 57 -2.03 -14.31 4.45
N GLY A 58 -1.26 -14.76 3.44
CA GLY A 58 -1.75 -15.06 2.10
C GLY A 58 -2.11 -16.54 1.89
N SER A 59 -1.99 -17.39 2.91
CA SER A 59 -2.34 -18.81 2.81
C SER A 59 -3.86 -18.99 2.68
N ILE A 60 -4.28 -20.02 1.93
CA ILE A 60 -5.69 -20.43 1.71
C ILE A 60 -6.49 -20.52 3.03
N ALA A 61 -5.81 -20.70 4.16
CA ALA A 61 -6.40 -20.71 5.49
C ALA A 61 -7.08 -19.39 5.94
N ASP A 62 -6.74 -18.21 5.37
CA ASP A 62 -7.38 -16.93 5.75
C ASP A 62 -8.66 -16.61 4.95
N LEU A 63 -9.07 -17.52 4.05
CA LEU A 63 -10.28 -17.39 3.21
C LEU A 63 -11.52 -18.10 3.78
N ILE A 64 -11.41 -18.80 4.90
CA ILE A 64 -12.48 -19.57 5.54
C ILE A 64 -13.00 -18.83 6.78
#